data_AF-A0A2W6S288-F1
#
_entry.id   AF-A0A2W6S288-F1
#
_cell.length_a   1.000
_cell.length_b   1.000
_cell.length_c   1.000
_cell.angle_alpha   90.00
_cell.angle_beta   90.00
_cell.angle_gamma   90.00
#
_symmetry.space_group_name_H-M   'P 1'
#
loop_
_entity.id
_entity.type
_entity.pdbx_description
1 polymer ?
#
loop_
_entity_poly.entity_id
_entity_poly.type
_entity_poly.pdbx_seq_one_letter_code
_entity_poly.pdbx_strand_id
1 'polypeptide(L)' 'LAKDVLVCFPEQGQISYSAFGAIARANLPQPQRDHSVVADEFRAFLKSRDIAFDAKNITTIFATFCAKQRPAN' A
#
# COMPACT_ATOMS: atom_id res chain seq x y z
N LEU A 1 26.56 1.69 0.90
CA LEU A 1 25.78 0.97 1.94
C LEU A 1 24.32 0.90 1.48
N ALA A 2 23.96 -0.09 0.67
CA ALA A 2 22.58 -0.24 0.20
C ALA A 2 21.76 -0.72 1.40
N LYS A 3 21.06 0.22 2.04
CA LYS A 3 20.17 -0.07 3.15
C LYS A 3 19.10 -1.03 2.63
N ASP A 4 19.15 -2.27 3.08
CA ASP A 4 17.99 -3.14 3.17
C ASP A 4 17.05 -2.45 4.15
N VAL A 5 16.36 -1.40 3.68
CA VAL A 5 15.31 -0.76 4.44
C VAL A 5 14.21 -1.79 4.42
N LEU A 6 14.07 -2.53 5.52
CA LEU A 6 12.87 -3.32 5.78
C LEU A 6 11.68 -2.39 5.54
N VAL A 7 11.06 -2.51 4.36
CA VAL A 7 9.98 -1.61 3.93
C VAL A 7 8.74 -2.07 4.66
N CYS A 8 8.57 -1.63 5.90
CA CYS A 8 7.36 -1.93 6.68
C CYS A 8 6.24 -0.98 6.26
N PHE A 9 5.03 -1.52 6.08
CA PHE A 9 3.86 -0.70 5.82
C PHE A 9 3.46 0.04 7.11
N PRO A 10 3.27 1.37 7.08
CA PRO A 10 2.95 2.13 8.28
C PRO A 10 1.54 1.79 8.78
N GLU A 11 1.46 1.30 10.02
CA GLU A 11 0.19 0.97 10.68
C GLU A 11 -0.73 2.18 10.84
N GLN A 12 -0.16 3.39 10.86
CA GLN A 12 -0.88 4.66 11.00
C GLN A 12 -0.25 5.75 10.13
N GLY A 13 -1.03 6.78 9.78
CA GLY A 13 -0.55 7.92 8.98
C GLY A 13 -0.72 7.77 7.47
N GLN A 14 -0.28 8.79 6.73
CA GLN A 14 -0.43 8.88 5.28
C GLN A 14 0.73 8.19 4.56
N ILE A 15 0.42 7.46 3.49
CA ILE A 15 1.43 6.81 2.64
C ILE A 15 1.97 7.70 1.52
N SER A 16 1.39 8.89 1.31
CA SER A 16 1.65 9.76 0.15
C SER A 16 3.11 10.14 -0.06
N TYR A 17 3.88 10.31 1.02
CA TYR A 17 5.31 10.66 0.99
C TYR A 17 6.25 9.46 1.20
N SER A 18 5.70 8.25 1.24
CA SER A 18 6.44 7.00 1.43
C SER A 18 6.58 6.24 0.11
N ALA A 19 7.44 5.21 0.09
CA ALA A 19 7.57 4.31 -1.06
C ALA A 19 6.20 3.73 -1.51
N PHE A 20 5.31 3.45 -0.55
CA PHE A 20 3.95 3.01 -0.84
C PHE A 20 3.10 4.07 -1.55
N GLY A 21 3.27 5.36 -1.29
CA GLY A 21 2.57 6.42 -2.03
C GLY A 21 2.97 6.44 -3.51
N ALA A 22 4.26 6.25 -3.80
CA ALA A 22 4.74 6.12 -5.17
C ALA A 22 4.17 4.87 -5.86
N ILE A 23 4.15 3.72 -5.16
CA ILE A 23 3.56 2.48 -5.68
C ILE A 23 2.06 2.63 -5.93
N ALA A 24 1.33 3.24 -4.98
CA ALA A 24 -0.10 3.48 -5.12
C ALA A 24 -0.37 4.33 -6.35
N ARG A 25 0.31 5.46 -6.50
CA ARG A 25 0.15 6.35 -7.66
C ARG A 25 0.50 5.66 -8.99
N ALA A 26 1.45 4.74 -8.99
CA ALA A 26 1.85 4.01 -10.19
C ALA A 26 0.87 2.86 -10.55
N ASN A 27 0.20 2.26 -9.57
CA ASN A 27 -0.63 1.05 -9.77
C ASN A 27 -2.13 1.31 -9.65
N LEU A 28 -2.57 2.41 -9.04
CA LEU A 28 -3.98 2.75 -8.91
C LEU A 28 -4.57 3.19 -10.25
N PRO A 29 -5.76 2.68 -10.62
CA PRO A 29 -6.46 3.11 -11.83
C PRO A 29 -6.93 4.56 -11.72
N GLN A 30 -7.03 5.25 -12.86
CA GLN A 30 -7.56 6.61 -12.95
C GLN A 30 -9.09 6.61 -13.14
N PRO A 31 -9.82 7.54 -12.51
CA PRO A 31 -9.35 8.52 -11.53
C PRO A 31 -8.89 7.84 -10.23
N GLN A 32 -7.76 8.33 -9.71
CA GLN A 32 -7.08 7.72 -8.56
C GLN A 32 -7.95 7.86 -7.31
N ARG A 33 -8.19 6.74 -6.63
CA ARG A 33 -8.78 6.75 -5.29
C ARG A 33 -7.87 7.46 -4.30
N ASP A 34 -8.48 8.02 -3.27
CA ASP A 34 -7.76 8.63 -2.14
C ASP A 34 -6.75 7.65 -1.55
N HIS A 35 -5.48 8.07 -1.53
CA HIS A 35 -4.39 7.28 -0.95
C HIS A 35 -4.62 6.95 0.52
N SER A 36 -5.30 7.84 1.27
CA SER A 36 -5.67 7.62 2.67
C SER A 36 -6.68 6.47 2.81
N VAL A 37 -7.68 6.40 1.92
CA VAL A 37 -8.69 5.35 1.91
C VAL A 37 -8.06 4.01 1.52
N VAL A 38 -7.28 4.00 0.44
CA VAL A 38 -6.57 2.79 -0.01
C VAL A 38 -5.62 2.25 1.07
N ALA A 39 -4.93 3.14 1.80
CA ALA A 39 -4.07 2.73 2.90
C ALA A 39 -4.86 2.09 4.05
N ASP A 40 -6.02 2.65 4.40
CA ASP A 40 -6.89 2.11 5.45
C ASP A 40 -7.47 0.75 5.06
N GLU A 41 -8.01 0.63 3.84
CA GLU A 41 -8.49 -0.64 3.28
C GLU A 41 -7.37 -1.69 3.22
N PHE A 42 -6.15 -1.27 2.87
CA PHE A 42 -5.01 -2.18 2.86
C PHE A 42 -4.66 -2.69 4.25
N ARG A 43 -4.69 -1.83 5.28
CA ARG A 43 -4.50 -2.27 6.68
C ARG A 43 -5.56 -3.28 7.10
N ALA A 44 -6.82 -3.03 6.76
CA ALA A 44 -7.91 -3.96 7.02
C ALA A 44 -7.69 -5.30 6.29
N PHE A 45 -7.22 -5.25 5.05
CA PHE A 45 -6.89 -6.44 4.27
C PHE A 45 -5.76 -7.26 4.90
N LEU A 46 -4.68 -6.61 5.33
CA LEU A 46 -3.56 -7.28 6.02
C LEU A 46 -4.05 -7.97 7.29
N LYS A 47 -4.83 -7.27 8.12
CA LYS A 47 -5.43 -7.85 9.34
C LYS A 47 -6.37 -9.01 9.02
N SER A 48 -7.20 -8.88 7.99
CA SER A 48 -8.13 -9.94 7.57
C SER A 48 -7.43 -11.19 7.05
N ARG A 49 -6.20 -11.06 6.54
CA ARG A 49 -5.40 -12.15 5.97
C ARG A 49 -4.28 -12.62 6.89
N ASP A 50 -4.18 -12.05 8.10
CA ASP A 50 -3.08 -12.27 9.05
C ASP A 50 -1.69 -12.05 8.43
N ILE A 51 -1.58 -11.00 7.59
CA ILE A 51 -0.32 -10.63 6.93
C ILE A 51 0.40 -9.59 7.78
N ALA A 52 1.67 -9.85 8.09
CA ALA A 52 2.50 -8.92 8.84
C ALA A 52 2.85 -7.67 8.02
N PHE A 53 2.87 -6.50 8.66
CA PHE A 53 3.18 -5.22 8.02
C PHE A 53 4.64 -5.12 7.56
N ASP A 54 5.52 -5.92 8.15
CA ASP A 54 6.94 -6.09 7.82
C ASP A 54 7.20 -7.26 6.88
N ALA A 55 6.15 -7.85 6.29
CA ALA A 55 6.29 -8.94 5.35
C ALA A 55 7.26 -8.54 4.22
N LYS A 56 8.23 -9.41 3.90
CA LYS A 56 9.24 -9.13 2.86
C LYS A 56 8.62 -8.79 1.50
N ASN A 57 7.41 -9.29 1.23
CA ASN A 57 6.68 -9.08 -0.01
C ASN A 57 5.59 -8.01 0.10
N ILE A 58 5.57 -7.20 1.15
CA ILE A 58 4.49 -6.24 1.43
C ILE A 58 4.31 -5.22 0.32
N THR A 59 5.39 -4.77 -0.32
CA THR A 59 5.37 -3.87 -1.47
C THR A 59 4.70 -4.51 -2.69
N THR A 60 4.99 -5.78 -2.97
CA THR A 60 4.36 -6.56 -4.04
C THR A 60 2.87 -6.81 -3.77
N ILE A 61 2.53 -7.14 -2.52
CA ILE A 61 1.14 -7.32 -2.09
C ILE A 61 0.38 -6.01 -2.25
N PHE A 62 0.99 -4.89 -1.84
CA PHE A 62 0.40 -3.56 -1.98
C PHE A 62 0.21 -3.13 -3.43
N ALA A 63 1.21 -3.34 -4.30
CA ALA A 63 1.11 -3.05 -5.73
C ALA A 63 -0.05 -3.84 -6.36
N THR A 64 -0.14 -5.14 -6.06
CA THR A 64 -1.22 -6.00 -6.53
C THR A 64 -2.58 -5.56 -5.99
N PHE A 65 -2.64 -5.13 -4.73
CA PHE A 65 -3.86 -4.59 -4.12
C PHE A 65 -4.32 -3.32 -4.84
N CYS A 66 -3.41 -2.39 -5.11
CA CYS A 66 -3.71 -1.17 -5.87
C CYS A 66 -4.19 -1.47 -7.29
N ALA A 67 -3.59 -2.45 -7.97
CA ALA A 67 -4.03 -2.87 -9.31
C ALA A 67 -5.43 -3.51 -9.32
N LYS A 68 -5.88 -4.06 -8.18
CA LYS A 68 -7.23 -4.64 -8.01
C LYS A 68 -8.26 -3.66 -7.47
N GLN A 69 -7.86 -2.46 -7.05
CA GLN A 69 -8.77 -1.42 -6.59
C GLN A 69 -9.66 -0.93 -7.74
N ARG A 70 -10.89 -0.54 -7.42
CA ARG A 70 -11.78 0.09 -8.41
C ARG A 70 -11.41 1.57 -8.57
N PRO A 71 -11.56 2.16 -9.76
CA PRO A 71 -11.38 3.60 -9.93
C PRO A 71 -12.35 4.38 -9.01
N ALA A 72 -11.96 5.59 -8.64
CA ALA A 72 -12.89 6.49 -7.94
C ALA A 72 -14.09 6.77 -8.87
N ASN A 73 -15.30 6.69 -8.33
CA ASN A 73 -16.53 6.93 -9.08
C ASN A 73 -17.19 8.21 -8.59
#